data_AF-A0A7S2J525-F1
#
_entry.id   AF-A0A7S2J525-F1
#
_cell.length_a   1.000
_cell.length_b   1.000
_cell.length_c   1.000
_cell.angle_alpha   90.00
_cell.angle_beta   90.00
_cell.angle_gamma   90.00
#
_symmetry.space_group_name_H-M   'P 1'
#
loop_
_entity.id
_entity.type
_entity.pdbx_description
1 polymer ?
#
loop_
_entity_poly.entity_id
_entity_poly.type
_entity_poly.pdbx_seq_one_letter_code
_entity_poly.pdbx_strand_id
1 'polypeptide(L)'
;MIYGGIGLFVYATFHGAVKDDCTKNYGYTDAWMTVVRLMMCVACLVAFPLVMVTARRTIFELALAPYGVVMTRGVRISMSVTMSLLCLGVGLGLTFTADEKGENKGFGTAMSFIGAICATQVCFVFPAIFYLRLPWASTHPLARVGCCFLMVGGVCFGVISLHQEFKAK
;
A
#
# COMPACT_ATOMS: atom_id res chain seq x y z
N MET A 1 17.34 -2.17 -6.17
CA MET A 1 17.77 -2.05 -7.58
C MET A 1 16.80 -2.69 -8.57
N ILE A 2 16.09 -3.76 -8.21
CA ILE A 2 15.13 -4.45 -9.09
C ILE A 2 14.01 -3.52 -9.61
N TYR A 3 13.34 -2.76 -8.73
CA TYR A 3 12.26 -1.84 -9.13
C TYR A 3 12.72 -0.74 -10.10
N GLY A 4 13.89 -0.14 -9.86
CA GLY A 4 14.45 0.90 -10.73
C GLY A 4 14.85 0.35 -12.10
N GLY A 5 15.45 -0.85 -12.14
CA GLY A 5 15.83 -1.50 -13.40
C GLY A 5 14.62 -1.86 -14.26
N ILE A 6 13.59 -2.47 -13.66
CA ILE A 6 12.35 -2.81 -14.36
C ILE A 6 11.63 -1.54 -14.83
N GLY A 7 11.53 -0.51 -13.97
CA GLY A 7 10.89 0.75 -14.32
C GLY A 7 11.57 1.45 -15.50
N LEU A 8 12.91 1.52 -15.49
CA LEU A 8 13.67 2.09 -16.61
C LEU A 8 13.47 1.30 -17.90
N PHE A 9 13.49 -0.03 -17.83
CA PHE A 9 13.30 -0.89 -18.99
C PHE A 9 11.90 -0.75 -19.60
N VAL A 10 10.86 -0.74 -18.77
CA VAL A 10 9.47 -0.55 -19.21
C VAL A 10 9.28 0.83 -19.82
N TYR A 11 9.85 1.88 -19.21
CA TYR A 11 9.79 3.23 -19.74
C TYR A 11 10.54 3.37 -21.07
N ALA A 12 11.72 2.76 -21.22
CA ALA A 12 12.45 2.74 -22.48
C ALA A 12 11.68 1.99 -23.59
N THR A 13 10.89 0.98 -23.23
CA THR A 13 10.12 0.18 -24.20
C THR A 13 8.86 0.90 -24.67
N PHE A 14 8.08 1.47 -23.74
CA PHE A 14 6.75 2.04 -24.02
C PHE A 14 6.71 3.58 -24.03
N HIS A 15 7.83 4.23 -23.73
CA HIS A 15 7.98 5.68 -23.68
C HIS A 15 6.86 6.34 -22.84
N GLY A 16 6.12 7.28 -23.41
CA GLY A 16 5.07 8.03 -22.71
C GLY A 16 3.74 7.30 -22.53
N ALA A 17 3.60 6.06 -23.03
CA ALA A 17 2.34 5.30 -23.00
C ALA A 17 2.32 4.22 -21.91
N VAL A 18 3.10 4.38 -20.83
CA VAL A 18 3.17 3.41 -19.73
C VAL A 18 1.90 3.47 -18.88
N LYS A 19 1.16 2.36 -18.83
CA LYS A 19 0.04 2.19 -17.90
C LYS A 19 0.52 1.81 -16.50
N ASP A 20 -0.31 2.08 -15.49
CA ASP A 20 -0.06 1.76 -14.07
C ASP A 20 0.31 0.29 -13.83
N ASP A 21 -0.27 -0.60 -14.63
CA ASP A 21 0.09 -2.01 -14.70
C ASP A 21 0.82 -2.25 -16.01
N CYS A 22 2.12 -2.54 -15.91
CA CYS A 22 2.97 -2.79 -17.08
C CYS A 22 2.47 -3.96 -17.92
N THR A 23 1.70 -4.87 -17.33
CA THR A 23 1.13 -6.00 -18.07
C THR A 23 0.02 -5.58 -19.02
N LYS A 24 -0.66 -4.46 -18.77
CA LYS A 24 -1.74 -3.92 -19.63
C LYS A 24 -1.24 -3.28 -20.92
N ASN A 25 0.07 -3.01 -21.03
CA ASN A 25 0.66 -2.49 -22.27
C ASN A 25 0.76 -3.56 -23.36
N TYR A 26 0.63 -4.84 -23.02
CA TYR A 26 0.71 -5.97 -23.93
C TYR A 26 -0.69 -6.49 -24.30
N GLY A 27 -0.84 -6.98 -25.53
CA GLY A 27 -2.10 -7.52 -26.04
C GLY A 27 -2.58 -8.75 -25.27
N TYR A 28 -3.89 -9.02 -25.34
CA TYR A 28 -4.48 -10.21 -24.70
C TYR A 28 -4.12 -11.51 -25.41
N THR A 29 -3.58 -11.44 -26.63
CA THR A 29 -3.21 -12.60 -27.45
C THR A 29 -1.82 -13.16 -27.14
N ASP A 30 -1.01 -12.47 -26.32
CA ASP A 30 0.34 -12.92 -25.99
C ASP A 30 0.30 -14.03 -24.92
N ALA A 31 0.63 -15.26 -25.33
CA ALA A 31 0.64 -16.43 -24.46
C ALA A 31 1.59 -16.28 -23.27
N TRP A 32 2.81 -15.75 -23.49
CA TRP A 32 3.78 -15.50 -22.41
C TRP A 32 3.26 -14.51 -21.38
N MET A 33 2.58 -13.46 -21.84
CA MET A 33 2.03 -12.46 -20.93
C MET A 33 0.83 -12.99 -20.16
N THR A 34 0.05 -13.88 -20.78
CA THR A 34 -1.04 -14.59 -20.11
C THR A 34 -0.52 -15.47 -18.98
N VAL A 35 0.61 -16.18 -19.18
CA VAL A 35 1.26 -16.97 -18.12
C VAL A 35 1.73 -16.09 -16.97
N VAL A 36 2.35 -14.94 -17.26
CA VAL A 36 2.78 -13.99 -16.21
C VAL A 36 1.57 -13.48 -15.40
N ARG A 37 0.49 -13.07 -16.08
CA ARG A 37 -0.75 -12.63 -15.43
C ARG A 37 -1.35 -13.74 -14.56
N LEU A 38 -1.36 -14.99 -15.03
CA LEU A 38 -1.82 -16.14 -14.26
C LEU A 38 -0.98 -16.35 -12.99
N MET A 39 0.35 -16.29 -13.12
CA MET A 39 1.28 -16.45 -12.00
C MET A 39 1.10 -15.33 -10.96
N MET A 40 0.88 -14.08 -11.42
CA MET A 40 0.55 -12.97 -10.52
C MET A 40 -0.78 -13.19 -9.80
N CYS A 41 -1.81 -13.67 -10.49
CA CYS A 41 -3.09 -14.01 -9.86
C CYS A 41 -2.93 -15.09 -8.77
N VAL A 42 -2.20 -16.17 -9.06
CA VAL A 42 -1.93 -17.23 -8.07
C VAL A 42 -1.17 -16.67 -6.87
N ALA A 43 -0.14 -15.83 -7.10
CA ALA A 43 0.60 -15.18 -6.03
C ALA A 43 -0.31 -14.30 -5.14
N CYS A 44 -1.19 -13.51 -5.74
CA CYS A 44 -2.15 -12.68 -5.00
C CYS A 44 -3.14 -13.53 -4.18
N LEU A 45 -3.65 -14.63 -4.74
CA LEU A 45 -4.56 -15.54 -4.04
C LEU A 45 -3.93 -16.18 -2.81
N VAL A 46 -2.63 -16.48 -2.86
CA VAL A 46 -1.89 -17.05 -1.71
C VAL A 46 -1.50 -15.96 -0.70
N ALA A 47 -1.13 -14.76 -1.17
CA ALA A 47 -0.72 -13.67 -0.29
C ALA A 47 -1.88 -13.08 0.53
N PHE A 48 -3.06 -12.96 -0.08
CA PHE A 48 -4.25 -12.38 0.55
C PHE A 48 -4.64 -13.01 1.91
N PRO A 49 -4.80 -14.35 2.04
CA PRO A 49 -5.14 -14.96 3.32
C PRO A 49 -4.04 -14.78 4.37
N LEU A 50 -2.76 -14.73 3.96
CA LEU A 50 -1.63 -14.54 4.87
C LEU A 50 -1.69 -13.14 5.51
N VAL A 51 -1.92 -12.10 4.71
CA VAL A 51 -2.09 -10.71 5.18
C VAL A 51 -3.36 -10.56 6.03
N MET A 52 -4.45 -11.21 5.65
CA MET A 52 -5.69 -11.21 6.45
C MET A 52 -5.50 -11.79 7.86
N VAL A 53 -4.71 -12.86 7.99
CA VAL A 53 -4.47 -13.51 9.29
C VAL A 53 -3.68 -12.59 10.23
N THR A 54 -2.63 -11.93 9.73
CA THR A 54 -1.83 -11.00 10.52
C THR A 54 -2.62 -9.76 10.90
N ALA A 55 -3.32 -9.14 9.93
CA ALA A 55 -4.13 -7.95 10.16
C ALA A 55 -5.23 -8.20 11.22
N ARG A 56 -5.92 -9.35 11.17
CA ARG A 56 -6.93 -9.71 12.18
C ARG A 56 -6.34 -9.79 13.59
N ARG A 57 -5.15 -10.39 13.75
CA ARG A 57 -4.51 -10.51 15.07
C ARG A 57 -4.15 -9.12 15.61
N THR A 58 -3.55 -8.28 14.78
CA THR A 58 -3.17 -6.91 15.16
C THR A 58 -4.39 -6.08 15.57
N ILE A 59 -5.49 -6.15 14.81
CA ILE A 59 -6.73 -5.42 15.16
C ILE A 59 -7.30 -5.95 16.48
N PHE A 60 -7.34 -7.27 16.69
CA PHE A 60 -7.83 -7.83 17.93
C PHE A 60 -6.99 -7.40 19.14
N GLU A 61 -5.66 -7.46 19.03
CA GLU A 61 -4.75 -7.07 20.10
C GLU A 61 -4.80 -5.57 20.42
N LEU A 62 -4.95 -4.71 19.41
CA LEU A 62 -5.00 -3.26 19.62
C LEU A 62 -6.39 -2.77 20.05
N ALA A 63 -7.46 -3.33 19.49
CA ALA A 63 -8.81 -2.77 19.65
C ALA A 63 -9.68 -3.51 20.66
N LEU A 64 -9.47 -4.81 20.91
CA LEU A 64 -10.36 -5.64 21.75
C LEU A 64 -9.66 -6.21 22.99
N ALA A 65 -8.39 -6.57 22.91
CA ALA A 65 -7.62 -7.03 24.06
C ALA A 65 -7.58 -6.03 25.25
N PRO A 66 -7.46 -4.69 25.05
CA PRO A 66 -7.48 -3.75 26.18
C PRO A 66 -8.83 -3.68 26.90
N TYR A 67 -9.92 -4.14 26.27
CA TYR A 67 -11.27 -4.19 26.87
C TYR A 67 -11.59 -5.55 27.51
N GLY A 68 -10.60 -6.44 27.65
CA GLY A 68 -10.78 -7.75 28.29
C GLY A 68 -11.57 -8.77 27.45
N VAL A 69 -11.76 -8.50 26.16
CA VAL A 69 -12.49 -9.42 25.26
C VAL A 69 -11.60 -10.61 24.91
N VAL A 70 -12.13 -11.82 25.11
CA VAL A 70 -11.45 -13.07 24.76
C VAL A 70 -11.78 -13.46 23.32
N MET A 71 -10.78 -13.99 22.59
CA MET A 71 -10.93 -14.41 21.18
C MET A 71 -11.78 -15.69 21.07
N THR A 72 -13.11 -15.54 21.17
CA THR A 72 -14.07 -16.62 20.92
C THR A 72 -14.20 -16.92 19.43
N ARG A 73 -14.71 -18.11 19.09
CA ARG A 73 -14.91 -18.53 17.69
C ARG A 73 -15.85 -17.58 16.93
N GLY A 74 -16.87 -17.04 17.61
CA GLY A 74 -17.81 -16.07 17.04
C GLY A 74 -17.15 -14.73 16.70
N VAL A 75 -16.37 -14.16 17.63
CA VAL A 75 -15.63 -12.91 17.40
C VAL A 75 -14.65 -13.07 16.24
N ARG A 76 -13.93 -14.19 16.19
CA ARG A 76 -12.99 -14.50 15.10
C ARG A 76 -13.67 -14.53 13.73
N ILE A 77 -14.83 -15.18 13.62
CA ILE A 77 -15.58 -15.27 12.36
C ILE A 77 -16.11 -13.88 11.98
N SER A 78 -16.72 -13.16 12.93
CA SER A 78 -17.24 -11.81 12.66
C SER A 78 -16.17 -10.86 12.12
N MET A 79 -15.00 -10.81 12.76
CA MET A 79 -13.88 -9.99 12.29
C MET A 79 -13.39 -10.40 10.90
N SER A 80 -13.25 -11.71 10.65
CA SER A 80 -12.84 -12.19 9.33
C SER A 80 -13.85 -11.84 8.24
N VAL A 81 -15.14 -11.97 8.51
CA VAL A 81 -16.20 -11.61 7.56
C VAL A 81 -16.20 -10.11 7.31
N THR A 82 -16.18 -9.28 8.35
CA THR A 82 -16.15 -7.82 8.20
C THR A 82 -14.92 -7.33 7.43
N MET A 83 -13.73 -7.87 7.72
CA MET A 83 -12.52 -7.51 6.97
C MET A 83 -12.61 -7.94 5.50
N SER A 84 -13.12 -9.15 5.24
CA SER A 84 -13.27 -9.65 3.86
C SER A 84 -14.27 -8.82 3.07
N LEU A 85 -15.40 -8.44 3.69
CA LEU A 85 -16.38 -7.54 3.10
C LEU A 85 -15.80 -6.15 2.82
N LEU A 86 -14.99 -5.62 3.74
CA LEU A 86 -14.32 -4.34 3.54
C LEU A 86 -13.33 -4.41 2.37
N CYS A 87 -12.51 -5.47 2.30
CA CYS A 87 -11.59 -5.68 1.19
C CYS A 87 -12.32 -5.85 -0.15
N LEU A 88 -13.43 -6.59 -0.18
CA LEU A 88 -14.26 -6.72 -1.37
C LEU A 88 -14.90 -5.39 -1.76
N GLY A 89 -15.42 -4.63 -0.80
CA GLY A 89 -16.03 -3.32 -1.03
C GLY A 89 -15.03 -2.31 -1.60
N VAL A 90 -13.81 -2.27 -1.06
CA VAL A 90 -12.72 -1.43 -1.59
C VAL A 90 -12.29 -1.94 -2.97
N GLY A 91 -12.12 -3.24 -3.16
CA GLY A 91 -11.73 -3.82 -4.45
C GLY A 91 -12.74 -3.51 -5.56
N LEU A 92 -14.04 -3.68 -5.27
CA LEU A 92 -15.12 -3.29 -6.17
C LEU A 92 -15.14 -1.79 -6.40
N GLY A 93 -15.02 -0.97 -5.35
CA GLY A 93 -14.96 0.49 -5.46
C GLY A 93 -13.85 0.95 -6.41
N LEU A 94 -12.67 0.33 -6.33
CA LEU A 94 -11.54 0.62 -7.22
C LEU A 94 -11.76 0.15 -8.67
N THR A 95 -12.61 -0.85 -8.89
CA THR A 95 -13.01 -1.27 -10.26
C THR A 95 -14.02 -0.33 -10.88
N PHE A 96 -14.86 0.33 -10.06
CA PHE A 96 -15.86 1.30 -10.51
C PHE A 96 -15.31 2.71 -10.64
N THR A 97 -14.12 3.02 -10.08
CA THR A 97 -13.37 4.23 -10.42
C THR A 97 -12.71 4.07 -11.79
N ALA A 98 -13.53 3.95 -12.83
CA ALA A 98 -13.10 4.10 -14.20
C ALA A 98 -13.07 5.60 -14.53
N ASP A 99 -11.93 6.05 -15.05
CA ASP A 99 -11.78 7.40 -15.61
C ASP A 99 -12.65 7.53 -16.88
N GLU A 100 -13.01 8.74 -17.30
CA GLU A 100 -13.90 9.01 -18.47
C GLU A 100 -13.37 8.41 -19.79
N LYS A 101 -12.09 7.98 -19.81
CA LYS A 101 -11.43 7.29 -20.93
C LYS A 101 -11.56 5.77 -20.95
N GLY A 102 -12.29 5.16 -20.00
CA GLY A 102 -12.50 3.71 -19.95
C GLY A 102 -11.25 2.91 -19.55
N GLU A 103 -10.21 3.58 -19.04
CA GLU A 103 -8.98 2.93 -18.56
C GLU A 103 -8.98 2.79 -17.03
N ASN A 104 -8.80 1.55 -16.56
CA ASN A 104 -8.77 1.20 -15.14
C ASN A 104 -7.47 1.68 -14.47
N LYS A 105 -7.44 2.93 -13.99
CA LYS A 105 -6.38 3.52 -13.15
C LYS A 105 -6.45 3.14 -11.67
N GLY A 106 -7.46 2.34 -11.28
CA GLY A 106 -7.73 2.03 -9.87
C GLY A 106 -6.55 1.42 -9.10
N PHE A 107 -5.67 0.66 -9.77
CA PHE A 107 -4.50 0.05 -9.11
C PHE A 107 -3.43 1.09 -8.73
N GLY A 108 -3.10 2.00 -9.66
CA GLY A 108 -2.13 3.07 -9.43
C GLY A 108 -2.59 3.98 -8.28
N THR A 109 -3.82 4.48 -8.36
CA THR A 109 -4.41 5.32 -7.32
C THR A 109 -4.46 4.64 -5.95
N ALA A 110 -4.81 3.35 -5.89
CA ALA A 110 -4.82 2.61 -4.62
C ALA A 110 -3.41 2.52 -4.00
N MET A 111 -2.40 2.20 -4.81
CA MET A 111 -1.01 2.12 -4.35
C MET A 111 -0.46 3.49 -3.95
N SER A 112 -0.77 4.55 -4.70
CA SER A 112 -0.42 5.93 -4.34
C SER A 112 -1.03 6.32 -3.00
N PHE A 113 -2.32 6.04 -2.79
CA PHE A 113 -3.00 6.38 -1.55
C PHE A 113 -2.45 5.61 -0.33
N ILE A 114 -2.21 4.31 -0.49
CA ILE A 114 -1.57 3.48 0.55
C ILE A 114 -0.15 3.99 0.84
N GLY A 115 0.61 4.33 -0.19
CA GLY A 115 1.95 4.91 -0.03
C GLY A 115 1.92 6.24 0.72
N ALA A 116 1.02 7.14 0.32
CA ALA A 116 0.93 8.49 0.88
C ALA A 116 0.46 8.51 2.33
N ILE A 117 -0.41 7.57 2.75
CA ILE A 117 -0.97 7.56 4.11
C ILE A 117 -0.29 6.53 5.00
N CYS A 118 -0.19 5.28 4.57
CA CYS A 118 0.33 4.20 5.42
C CYS A 118 1.86 4.21 5.44
N ALA A 119 2.50 4.29 4.27
CA ALA A 119 3.96 4.20 4.21
C ALA A 119 4.63 5.46 4.79
N THR A 120 4.04 6.65 4.61
CA THR A 120 4.58 7.88 5.21
C THR A 120 4.62 7.79 6.74
N GLN A 121 3.55 7.29 7.35
CA GLN A 121 3.48 7.12 8.80
C GLN A 121 4.50 6.09 9.30
N VAL A 122 4.55 4.90 8.67
CA VAL A 122 5.39 3.79 9.12
C VAL A 122 6.88 4.04 8.85
N CYS A 123 7.24 4.64 7.72
CA CYS A 123 8.64 4.81 7.33
C CYS A 123 9.27 6.11 7.82
N PHE A 124 8.51 7.20 7.93
CA PHE A 124 9.09 8.52 8.26
C PHE A 124 8.63 9.05 9.62
N VAL A 125 7.36 8.85 9.99
CA VAL A 125 6.80 9.46 11.22
C VAL A 125 7.12 8.63 12.46
N PHE A 126 6.73 7.36 12.50
CA PHE A 126 6.92 6.51 13.69
C PHE A 126 8.39 6.35 14.09
N PRO A 127 9.34 6.05 13.18
CA PRO A 127 10.75 5.93 13.56
C PRO A 127 11.33 7.23 14.11
N ALA A 128 10.95 8.38 13.55
CA ALA A 128 11.38 9.68 14.03
C ALA A 128 10.82 9.97 15.44
N ILE A 129 9.55 9.68 15.69
CA ILE A 129 8.95 9.85 17.02
C ILE A 129 9.64 8.95 18.05
N PHE A 130 9.87 7.67 17.74
CA PHE A 130 10.56 6.76 18.65
C PHE A 130 11.99 7.21 18.94
N TYR A 131 12.71 7.70 17.93
CA TYR A 131 14.08 8.19 18.09
C TYR A 131 14.14 9.48 18.94
N LEU A 132 13.19 10.41 18.74
CA LEU A 132 13.12 11.65 19.51
C LEU A 132 12.69 11.45 20.97
N ARG A 133 11.96 10.37 21.26
CA ARG A 133 11.57 9.96 22.62
C ARG A 133 12.71 9.29 23.41
N LEU A 134 13.81 8.93 22.77
CA LEU A 134 14.96 8.32 23.46
C LEU A 134 15.69 9.36 24.34
N PRO A 135 16.29 8.96 25.48
CA PRO A 135 17.05 9.86 26.34
C PRO A 135 18.20 10.53 25.59
N TRP A 136 18.42 11.82 25.86
CA TRP A 136 19.46 12.63 25.19
C TRP A 136 20.87 12.06 25.34
N ALA A 137 21.14 11.35 26.44
CA ALA A 137 22.42 10.72 26.72
C ALA A 137 22.82 9.62 25.72
N SER A 138 21.86 9.06 24.96
CA SER A 138 22.11 7.94 24.03
C SER A 138 22.01 8.34 22.55
N THR A 139 21.89 9.63 22.24
CA THR A 139 21.57 10.08 20.87
C THR A 139 22.48 11.22 20.41
N HIS A 140 22.98 11.12 19.18
CA HIS A 140 23.73 12.21 18.56
C HIS A 140 22.80 13.38 18.16
N PRO A 141 23.18 14.63 18.44
CA PRO A 141 22.34 15.80 18.14
C PRO A 141 22.08 15.98 16.64
N LEU A 142 23.06 15.65 15.79
CA LEU A 142 22.91 15.72 14.33
C LEU A 142 21.87 14.72 13.80
N ALA A 143 21.83 13.52 14.38
CA ALA A 143 20.87 12.49 14.01
C ALA A 143 19.43 12.90 14.39
N ARG A 144 19.24 13.62 15.50
CA ARG A 144 17.92 14.18 15.88
C ARG A 144 17.40 15.19 14.87
N VAL A 145 18.27 16.11 14.43
CA VAL A 145 17.93 17.09 13.38
C VAL A 145 17.61 16.36 12.07
N GLY A 146 18.42 15.36 11.70
CA GLY A 146 18.16 14.51 10.53
C GLY A 146 16.81 13.79 10.60
N CYS A 147 16.44 13.23 11.75
CA CYS A 147 15.14 12.57 11.95
C CYS A 147 13.98 13.57 11.83
N CYS A 148 14.10 14.77 12.40
CA CYS A 148 13.09 15.82 12.22
C CYS A 148 12.94 16.21 10.74
N PHE A 149 14.04 16.37 10.02
CA PHE A 149 14.02 16.69 8.60
C PHE A 149 13.36 15.58 7.78
N LEU A 150 13.71 14.31 8.03
CA LEU A 150 13.10 13.16 7.36
C LEU A 150 11.60 13.03 7.65
N MET A 151 11.18 13.33 8.89
CA MET A 151 9.77 13.33 9.27
C MET A 151 8.99 14.40 8.50
N VAL A 152 9.49 15.66 8.48
CA VAL A 152 8.85 16.76 7.74
C VAL A 152 8.83 16.46 6.25
N GLY A 153 9.96 16.01 5.68
CA GLY A 153 10.05 15.64 4.27
C GLY A 153 9.07 14.53 3.89
N GLY A 154 8.98 13.48 4.70
CA GLY A 154 8.03 12.38 4.50
C GLY A 154 6.56 12.83 4.52
N VAL A 155 6.20 13.73 5.44
CA VAL A 155 4.85 14.33 5.50
C VAL A 155 4.59 15.19 4.26
N CYS A 156 5.55 16.03 3.85
CA CYS A 156 5.43 16.83 2.63
C CYS A 156 5.22 15.96 1.39
N PHE A 157 6.00 14.88 1.23
CA PHE A 157 5.81 13.94 0.12
C PHE A 157 4.44 13.27 0.14
N GLY A 158 3.93 12.89 1.32
CA GLY A 158 2.57 12.37 1.47
C GLY A 158 1.49 13.36 1.03
N VAL A 159 1.60 14.62 1.46
CA VAL A 159 0.65 15.67 1.09
C VAL A 159 0.70 15.98 -0.40
N ILE A 160 1.90 16.06 -0.99
CA ILE A 160 2.06 16.30 -2.44
C ILE A 160 1.45 15.14 -3.24
N SER A 161 1.70 13.90 -2.82
CA SER A 161 1.13 12.71 -3.48
C SER A 161 -0.39 12.71 -3.43
N LEU A 162 -0.99 13.00 -2.26
CA LEU A 162 -2.45 13.15 -2.15
C LEU A 162 -2.98 14.29 -3.03
N HIS A 163 -2.29 15.43 -3.05
CA HIS A 163 -2.71 16.57 -3.86
C HIS A 163 -2.69 16.26 -5.37
N GLN A 164 -1.72 15.48 -5.84
CA GLN A 164 -1.66 15.03 -7.23
C GLN A 164 -2.82 14.10 -7.59
N GLU A 165 -3.17 13.17 -6.71
CA GLU A 165 -4.30 12.26 -6.91
C GLU A 165 -5.66 13.00 -6.93
N PHE A 166 -5.83 14.04 -6.09
CA PHE A 166 -7.04 14.86 -6.11
C PHE A 166 -7.16 15.78 -7.33
N LYS A 167 -6.04 16.21 -7.92
CA LYS A 167 -6.03 17.01 -9.17
C LYS A 167 -6.17 16.18 -10.45
N ALA A 168 -5.89 14.88 -10.37
CA ALA A 168 -5.96 13.97 -11.51
C ALA A 168 -7.36 13.38 -11.74
N LYS A 169 -8.30 13.61 -10.81
CA LYS A 169 -9.74 13.38 -10.97
C LYS A 169 -10.43 14.64 -11.45
#